data_AF-A0A4C1T4N4-F1
#
_entry.id   AF-A0A4C1T4N4-F1
#
_cell.length_a   1.000
_cell.length_b   1.000
_cell.length_c   1.000
_cell.angle_alpha   90.00
_cell.angle_beta   90.00
_cell.angle_gamma   90.00
#
_symmetry.space_group_name_H-M   'P 1'
#
loop_
_entity.id
_entity.type
_entity.pdbx_description
1 polymer ?
#
loop_
_entity_poly.entity_id
_entity_poly.type
_entity_poly.pdbx_seq_one_letter_code
_entity_poly.pdbx_strand_id
1 'polypeptide(L)'
;MEEIRPSHQAFWKITKTLKTEGYTPIPPLKRPSGSIALDDAEVAECIADSIETQCSHVSLPHDIAHINSIEEEVLQKSSLEPKDDLTPVSLREVQTLVKSISTRKAPGLDDVSK
;
A
#
# COMPACT_ATOMS: atom_id res chain seq x y z
N MET A 1 14.19 -44.30 -7.35
CA MET A 1 14.11 -43.31 -6.25
C MET A 1 12.67 -43.35 -5.80
N GLU A 2 12.38 -43.98 -4.66
CA GLU A 2 10.99 -44.08 -4.17
C GLU A 2 10.51 -42.69 -3.74
N GLU A 3 9.39 -42.26 -4.32
CA GLU A 3 8.76 -40.99 -4.05
C GLU A 3 8.09 -41.05 -2.67
N ILE A 4 8.75 -40.49 -1.67
CA ILE A 4 8.25 -40.46 -0.30
C ILE A 4 7.10 -39.44 -0.26
N ARG A 5 5.88 -39.85 -0.62
CA ARG A 5 4.69 -39.01 -0.43
C ARG A 5 4.47 -38.85 1.07
N PRO A 6 4.61 -37.64 1.65
CA PRO A 6 4.39 -37.43 3.07
C PRO A 6 2.94 -37.77 3.39
N SER A 7 2.71 -38.76 4.25
CA SER A 7 1.37 -39.04 4.76
C SER A 7 1.02 -38.01 5.83
N HIS A 8 -0.26 -37.66 5.94
CA HIS A 8 -0.76 -36.72 6.96
C HIS A 8 -0.36 -37.15 8.39
N GLN A 9 -0.21 -38.46 8.63
CA GLN A 9 0.25 -39.00 9.92
C GLN A 9 1.74 -38.73 10.18
N ALA A 10 2.60 -38.78 9.16
CA ALA A 10 4.01 -38.45 9.30
C ALA A 10 4.19 -36.96 9.60
N PHE A 11 3.45 -36.10 8.88
CA PHE A 11 3.43 -34.67 9.14
C PHE A 11 2.94 -34.37 10.56
N TRP A 12 1.81 -34.95 10.97
CA TRP A 12 1.26 -34.77 12.32
C TRP A 12 2.23 -35.17 13.43
N LYS A 13 2.99 -36.27 13.25
CA LYS A 13 4.02 -36.70 14.20
C LYS A 13 5.15 -35.67 14.30
N ILE A 14 5.66 -35.19 13.17
CA ILE A 14 6.72 -34.17 13.13
C ILE A 14 6.24 -32.86 13.77
N THR A 15 5.01 -32.40 13.46
CA THR A 15 4.45 -31.19 14.06
C THR A 15 4.25 -31.33 15.57
N LYS A 16 3.85 -32.52 16.05
CA LYS A 16 3.77 -32.80 17.49
C LYS A 16 5.12 -32.73 18.17
N THR A 17 6.15 -33.39 17.61
CA THR A 17 7.50 -33.37 18.18
C THR A 17 8.04 -31.93 18.22
N LEU A 18 7.85 -31.17 17.14
CA LEU A 18 8.24 -29.76 17.06
C LEU A 18 7.48 -28.87 18.05
N LYS A 19 6.20 -29.15 18.31
CA LYS A 19 5.42 -28.44 19.34
C LYS A 19 5.84 -28.79 20.77
N THR A 20 6.59 -29.87 21.00
CA THR A 20 7.07 -30.26 22.34
C THR A 20 8.54 -29.92 22.57
N GLU A 21 9.35 -29.91 21.50
CA GLU A 21 10.78 -29.62 21.55
C GLU A 21 11.00 -28.10 21.40
N GLY A 22 11.18 -27.40 22.52
CA GLY A 22 11.39 -25.96 22.54
C GLY A 22 10.13 -25.10 22.73
N TYR A 23 9.02 -25.70 23.19
CA TYR A 23 7.83 -24.93 23.55
C TYR A 23 8.09 -24.06 24.79
N THR A 24 8.41 -22.81 24.56
CA THR A 24 8.31 -21.76 25.56
C THR A 24 6.85 -21.36 25.64
N PRO A 25 6.15 -21.57 26.77
CA PRO A 25 4.78 -21.12 26.92
C PRO A 25 4.71 -19.63 26.64
N ILE A 26 3.77 -19.21 25.79
CA ILE A 26 3.52 -17.78 25.56
C ILE A 26 3.16 -17.18 26.92
N PRO A 27 3.87 -16.14 27.39
CA PRO A 27 3.56 -15.50 28.66
C PRO A 27 2.09 -15.05 28.68
N PRO A 28 1.39 -15.17 29.82
CA PRO A 28 -0.01 -14.76 29.90
C PRO A 28 -0.17 -13.29 29.50
N LEU A 29 -1.13 -13.01 28.62
CA LEU A 29 -1.41 -11.65 28.20
C LEU A 29 -1.97 -10.85 29.39
N LYS A 30 -1.44 -9.65 29.57
CA LYS A 30 -1.85 -8.74 30.63
C LYS A 30 -2.67 -7.62 30.04
N ARG A 31 -3.86 -7.42 30.60
CA ARG A 31 -4.66 -6.25 30.34
C ARG A 31 -3.93 -4.98 30.82
N PRO A 32 -4.30 -3.80 30.34
CA PRO A 32 -3.80 -2.52 30.85
C PRO A 32 -3.99 -2.35 32.37
N SER A 33 -5.01 -2.99 32.95
CA SER A 33 -5.27 -3.05 34.39
C SER A 33 -4.29 -3.92 35.18
N GLY A 34 -3.37 -4.64 34.51
CA GLY A 34 -2.41 -5.55 35.11
C GLY A 34 -2.96 -6.95 35.41
N SER A 35 -4.25 -7.20 35.17
CA SER A 35 -4.84 -8.54 35.28
C SER A 35 -4.45 -9.42 34.11
N ILE A 36 -4.35 -10.72 34.35
CA ILE A 36 -4.04 -11.72 33.33
C ILE A 36 -5.34 -12.15 32.65
N ALA A 37 -5.34 -12.24 31.32
CA ALA A 37 -6.43 -12.85 30.57
C ALA A 37 -6.43 -14.38 30.80
N LEU A 38 -7.55 -14.93 31.27
CA LEU A 38 -7.67 -16.33 31.68
C LEU A 38 -8.37 -17.18 30.63
N ASP A 39 -9.25 -16.59 29.82
CA ASP A 39 -9.93 -17.26 28.71
C ASP A 39 -9.63 -16.64 27.34
N ASP A 40 -9.95 -17.40 26.28
CA ASP A 40 -9.65 -17.00 24.90
C ASP A 40 -10.37 -15.72 24.45
N ALA A 41 -11.54 -15.41 25.03
CA ALA A 41 -12.27 -14.18 24.73
C ALA A 41 -11.57 -12.97 25.37
N GLU A 42 -11.10 -13.09 26.61
CA GLU A 42 -10.29 -12.07 27.27
C GLU A 42 -8.93 -11.85 26.58
N VAL A 43 -8.34 -12.93 26.05
CA VAL A 43 -7.10 -12.86 25.24
C VAL A 43 -7.36 -12.08 23.96
N ALA A 44 -8.46 -12.37 23.26
CA ALA A 44 -8.83 -11.65 22.05
C ALA A 44 -9.09 -10.15 22.32
N GLU A 45 -9.79 -9.84 23.41
CA GLU A 45 -10.03 -8.46 23.86
C GLU A 45 -8.72 -7.73 24.18
N CYS A 46 -7.82 -8.35 24.95
CA CYS A 46 -6.52 -7.78 25.28
C CYS A 46 -5.66 -7.50 24.03
N ILE A 47 -5.73 -8.37 23.02
CA ILE A 47 -5.06 -8.17 21.73
C ILE A 47 -5.70 -7.01 20.98
N ALA A 48 -7.03 -6.95 20.91
CA ALA A 48 -7.76 -5.88 20.25
C ALA A 48 -7.41 -4.51 20.86
N ASP A 49 -7.44 -4.38 22.19
CA ASP A 49 -7.06 -3.16 22.91
C ASP A 49 -5.60 -2.75 22.65
N SER A 50 -4.70 -3.74 22.59
CA SER A 50 -3.27 -3.50 22.32
C SER A 50 -3.03 -3.04 20.89
N ILE A 51 -3.73 -3.65 19.92
CA ILE A 51 -3.69 -3.24 18.51
C ILE A 51 -4.32 -1.86 18.37
N GLU A 52 -5.48 -1.60 18.98
CA GLU A 52 -6.12 -0.29 18.98
C GLU A 52 -5.19 0.77 19.55
N THR A 53 -4.50 0.50 20.65
CA THR A 53 -3.54 1.45 21.23
C THR A 53 -2.36 1.70 20.27
N GLN A 54 -1.79 0.65 19.66
CA GLN A 54 -0.68 0.77 18.71
C GLN A 54 -1.09 1.42 17.38
N CYS A 55 -2.34 1.23 16.96
CA CYS A 55 -2.92 1.78 15.74
C CYS A 55 -3.66 3.09 15.96
N SER A 56 -3.89 3.49 17.21
CA SER A 56 -4.40 4.81 17.56
C SER A 56 -3.41 5.81 16.99
N HIS A 57 -3.95 6.74 16.20
CA HIS A 57 -3.17 7.56 15.30
C HIS A 57 -1.91 8.08 16.00
N VAL A 58 -0.76 7.61 15.51
CA VAL A 58 0.46 8.42 15.47
C VAL A 58 0.09 9.59 14.56
N SER A 59 -0.70 10.52 15.08
CA SER A 59 -0.69 11.89 14.62
C SER A 59 0.72 12.31 14.93
N LEU A 60 1.62 12.08 13.97
CA LEU A 60 2.96 12.63 13.98
C LEU A 60 2.74 14.10 14.38
N PRO A 61 3.43 14.62 15.41
CA PRO A 61 3.24 16.01 15.80
C PRO A 61 3.27 16.83 14.53
N HIS A 62 2.15 17.49 14.23
CA HIS A 62 1.98 18.22 12.98
C HIS A 62 3.18 19.15 12.91
N ASP A 63 4.11 18.87 11.99
CA ASP A 63 5.29 19.69 11.87
C ASP A 63 4.83 21.00 11.26
N ILE A 64 4.51 21.95 12.13
CA ILE A 64 3.97 23.26 11.77
C ILE A 64 4.94 23.96 10.81
N ALA A 65 6.26 23.75 10.97
CA ALA A 65 7.25 24.32 10.07
C ALA A 65 7.15 23.71 8.67
N HIS A 66 6.96 22.39 8.57
CA HIS A 66 6.75 21.71 7.30
C HIS A 66 5.43 22.12 6.62
N ILE A 67 4.34 22.24 7.38
CA ILE A 67 3.04 22.69 6.85
C ILE A 67 3.17 24.10 6.27
N ASN A 68 3.74 25.03 7.04
CA ASN A 68 3.95 26.40 6.57
C ASN A 68 4.86 26.44 5.34
N SER A 69 5.90 25.59 5.29
CA SER A 69 6.78 25.50 4.11
C SER A 69 6.04 25.07 2.85
N ILE A 70 5.07 24.14 2.96
CA ILE A 70 4.25 23.70 1.84
C ILE A 70 3.31 24.81 1.39
N GLU A 71 2.63 25.47 2.33
CA GLU A 71 1.69 26.56 2.02
C GLU A 71 2.40 27.72 1.30
N GLU A 72 3.57 28.11 1.78
CA GLU A 72 4.40 29.14 1.13
C GLU A 72 4.87 28.71 -0.26
N GLU A 73 5.30 27.45 -0.44
CA GLU A 73 5.73 26.96 -1.75
C GLU A 73 4.57 26.93 -2.76
N VAL A 74 3.37 26.52 -2.33
CA VAL A 74 2.17 26.52 -3.17
C VAL A 74 1.80 27.95 -3.58
N LEU A 75 1.85 28.90 -2.65
CA LEU A 75 1.58 30.31 -2.94
C LEU A 75 2.57 30.87 -3.96
N GLN A 76 3.87 30.62 -3.76
CA GLN A 76 4.92 31.04 -4.70
C GLN A 76 4.73 30.44 -6.10
N LYS A 77 4.44 29.14 -6.21
CA LYS A 77 4.20 28.49 -7.51
C LYS A 77 2.95 29.03 -8.20
N SER A 78 1.91 29.36 -7.45
CA SER A 78 0.67 29.94 -7.99
C SER A 78 0.82 31.39 -8.45
N SER A 79 1.75 32.14 -7.84
CA SER A 79 2.08 33.52 -8.24
C SER A 79 3.03 33.59 -9.44
N LEU A 80 3.70 32.51 -9.80
CA LEU A 80 4.56 32.47 -10.96
C LEU A 80 3.70 32.28 -12.21
N GLU A 81 3.93 33.13 -13.21
CA GLU A 81 3.35 32.92 -14.54
C GLU A 81 3.74 31.53 -15.04
N PRO A 82 2.79 30.76 -15.63
CA PRO A 82 3.10 29.51 -16.28
C PRO A 82 4.21 29.72 -17.30
N LYS A 83 5.36 29.08 -17.06
CA LYS A 83 6.48 29.08 -18.00
C LYS A 83 6.19 28.07 -19.10
N ASP A 84 5.33 28.45 -20.03
CA ASP A 84 5.18 27.73 -21.29
C ASP A 84 6.31 28.19 -22.22
N ASP A 85 7.48 27.53 -22.09
CA ASP A 85 8.64 27.73 -22.98
C ASP A 85 8.44 27.08 -24.37
N LEU A 86 7.25 26.53 -24.64
CA LEU A 86 6.92 25.89 -25.90
C LEU A 86 6.38 26.91 -26.89
N THR A 87 6.99 26.95 -28.07
CA THR A 87 6.42 27.69 -29.19
C THR A 87 5.03 27.13 -29.54
N PRO A 88 3.99 27.97 -29.66
CA PRO A 88 2.67 27.52 -30.07
C PRO A 88 2.75 26.73 -31.37
N VAL A 89 2.06 25.60 -31.43
CA VAL A 89 1.99 24.79 -32.66
C VAL A 89 1.32 25.62 -33.76
N SER A 90 2.00 25.74 -34.89
CA SER A 90 1.49 26.47 -36.05
C SER A 90 0.45 25.66 -36.82
N LEU A 91 -0.54 26.36 -37.36
CA LEU A 91 -1.55 25.77 -38.25
C LEU A 91 -0.92 25.02 -39.45
N ARG A 92 0.23 25.48 -39.96
CA ARG A 92 0.94 24.77 -41.05
C ARG A 92 1.45 23.40 -40.62
N GLU A 93 1.90 23.28 -39.38
CA GLU A 93 2.49 22.05 -38.83
C GLU A 93 1.38 21.01 -38.69
N VAL A 94 0.26 21.41 -38.10
CA VAL A 94 -0.96 20.58 -38.00
C VAL A 94 -1.44 20.18 -39.39
N GLN A 95 -1.58 21.12 -40.33
CA GLN A 95 -2.04 20.81 -41.68
C GLN A 95 -1.11 19.84 -42.43
N THR A 96 0.20 19.96 -42.24
CA THR A 96 1.17 19.06 -42.89
C THR A 96 1.06 17.64 -42.33
N LEU A 97 0.94 17.51 -41.00
CA LEU A 97 0.76 16.22 -40.34
C LEU A 97 -0.57 15.58 -40.73
N VAL A 98 -1.66 16.35 -40.70
CA VAL A 98 -2.98 15.88 -41.13
C VAL A 98 -2.99 15.48 -42.61
N LYS A 99 -2.16 16.07 -43.48
CA LYS A 99 -2.04 15.61 -44.87
C LYS A 99 -1.21 14.32 -44.99
N SER A 100 -0.20 14.13 -44.13
CA SER A 100 0.68 12.95 -44.19
C SER A 100 0.09 11.69 -43.54
N ILE A 101 -0.97 11.78 -42.72
CA ILE A 101 -1.64 10.59 -42.20
C ILE A 101 -2.27 9.75 -43.31
N SER A 102 -1.93 8.45 -43.32
CA SER A 102 -2.36 7.47 -44.32
C SER A 102 -3.85 7.15 -44.22
N THR A 103 -4.55 7.16 -45.36
CA THR A 103 -6.01 6.94 -45.48
C THR A 103 -6.41 5.47 -45.69
N ARG A 104 -5.45 4.54 -45.76
CA ARG A 104 -5.71 3.10 -45.97
C ARG A 104 -5.34 2.25 -44.76
N LYS A 105 -5.46 2.81 -43.56
CA LYS A 105 -5.34 2.08 -42.30
C LYS A 105 -6.73 1.73 -41.76
N ALA A 106 -6.81 0.65 -40.98
CA ALA A 106 -8.02 0.31 -40.25
C ALA A 106 -8.33 1.40 -39.20
N PRO A 107 -9.61 1.63 -38.86
CA PRO A 107 -10.01 2.53 -37.77
C PRO A 107 -9.32 2.15 -36.45
N GLY A 108 -9.05 3.16 -35.62
CA GLY A 108 -8.54 2.95 -34.26
C GLY A 108 -9.61 2.39 -33.30
N LEU A 109 -9.26 2.23 -32.03
CA LEU A 109 -10.20 1.77 -30.99
C LEU A 109 -11.43 2.67 -30.84
N ASP A 110 -11.29 3.96 -31.14
CA ASP A 110 -12.37 4.94 -31.08
C ASP A 110 -13.23 4.94 -32.36
N ASP A 111 -13.06 3.95 -33.24
CA ASP A 111 -13.75 3.80 -34.54
C ASP A 111 -13.60 5.00 -35.50
N VAL A 112 -12.65 5.92 -35.23
CA VAL A 112 -12.37 7.07 -36.09
C VAL A 112 -11.52 6.64 -37.30
N SER A 113 -12.03 6.89 -38.50
CA SER A 113 -11.30 6.82 -39.77
C SER A 113 -11.10 8.21 -40.37
N LYS A 114 -10.00 8.41 -41.09
CA LYS A 114 -9.74 9.64 -41.85
C LYS A 114 -10.44 9.65 -43.20
#